data_AF-A0A811V8D6-F1
#
_entry.id   AF-A0A811V8D6-F1
#
_cell.length_a   1.000
_cell.length_b   1.000
_cell.length_c   1.000
_cell.angle_alpha   90.00
_cell.angle_beta   90.00
_cell.angle_gamma   90.00
#
_symmetry.space_group_name_H-M   'P 1'
#
loop_
_entity.id
_entity.type
_entity.pdbx_description
1 polymer ?
#
loop_
_entity_poly.entity_id
_entity_poly.type
_entity_poly.pdbx_seq_one_letter_code
_entity_poly.pdbx_strand_id
1 'polypeptide(L)'
;MGYRQLRAYNYKQTIKEKQQIRQLQQKPLIDETQSKIDDNGNDPFPRNWMEDYEFYEGSENEIHPPYGTADSSIPASTVPCSGCGANLHCARTNLPGFIPVEIFKGRTVKELQSIICQRCHFLKQYNIALDIEITPESYVETISRIKDEYALAIVMVDLLDFPCSIWPGISDVLGHKRPLFVVGNKVDLLPRDHNNYLDHVKSCLKDQMLQCGLDSLNIKHISLISAKTGYGIEELITQLHKVWGYKGNVYLVGCTNVGKSSLFNILLNSDYCRPEATDLVRRATTCPWPGTTLQLLKFPIFRPSDIRIFQRYRRLTAERKLKQTEKSLPRHKKYKAPDIKAARLVGTIGRTFINKEEDIDAFAMSSGTQPITTLNEMSQRYREAKWCYDTPGVMHPEQFTELLTSKELQQLTPHDMIVPRAVRLKPGMSLFLAGLARLDFINCKYVDIDWVKVFVFSSMQLPLVIAQTENSEQLYKEYLGTEILGLPNGDEARLARWPGLQCKNEDIHLVGKYKDAISSEIVLSSAGWIGLRVPYASDCKFKAWTPHARGIYVRTPPLVPYVDRLVGKRIRNSFAYNLRQPFVFRK
;
A
#
# COMPACT_ATOMS: atom_id res chain seq x y z
N MET A 1 42.48 -21.11 28.29
CA MET A 1 42.13 -19.92 27.49
C MET A 1 40.77 -19.41 27.93
N GLY A 2 40.66 -18.13 28.30
CA GLY A 2 39.43 -17.56 28.87
C GLY A 2 38.29 -17.46 27.85
N TYR A 3 37.04 -17.49 28.32
CA TYR A 3 35.81 -17.45 27.50
C TYR A 3 35.79 -16.30 26.47
N ARG A 4 36.49 -15.18 26.74
CA ARG A 4 36.68 -14.06 25.81
C ARG A 4 37.64 -14.38 24.64
N GLN A 5 38.70 -15.16 24.87
CA GLN A 5 39.62 -15.60 23.81
C GLN A 5 38.96 -16.61 22.86
N LEU A 6 38.09 -17.48 23.39
CA LEU A 6 37.31 -18.41 22.56
C LEU A 6 36.30 -17.67 21.67
N ARG A 7 35.63 -16.63 22.18
CA ARG A 7 34.76 -15.76 21.36
C ARG A 7 35.53 -15.01 20.28
N ALA A 8 36.71 -14.46 20.61
CA ALA A 8 37.54 -13.75 19.64
C ALA A 8 38.09 -14.70 18.55
N TYR A 9 38.45 -15.93 18.92
CA TYR A 9 38.89 -16.96 17.98
C TYR A 9 37.75 -17.40 17.06
N ASN A 10 36.56 -17.70 17.63
CA ASN A 10 35.39 -18.07 16.85
C ASN A 10 34.96 -16.93 15.92
N TYR A 11 34.97 -15.68 16.39
CA TYR A 11 34.65 -14.52 15.56
C TYR A 11 35.63 -14.36 14.39
N LYS A 12 36.94 -14.58 14.60
CA LYS A 12 37.94 -14.57 13.52
C LYS A 12 37.74 -15.72 12.51
N GLN A 13 37.34 -16.90 12.98
CA GLN A 13 36.99 -18.03 12.10
C GLN A 13 35.73 -17.72 11.27
N THR A 14 34.70 -17.15 11.88
CA THR A 14 33.46 -16.76 11.17
C THR A 14 33.72 -15.65 10.14
N ILE A 15 34.65 -14.73 10.40
CA ILE A 15 35.04 -13.71 9.41
C ILE A 15 35.79 -14.34 8.25
N LYS A 16 36.69 -15.30 8.49
CA LYS A 16 37.39 -16.04 7.43
C LYS A 16 36.42 -16.85 6.57
N GLU A 17 35.48 -17.57 7.18
CA GLU A 17 34.43 -18.29 6.44
C GLU A 17 33.56 -17.35 5.61
N LYS A 18 33.18 -16.18 6.16
CA LYS A 18 32.41 -15.17 5.40
C LYS A 18 33.20 -14.57 4.24
N GLN A 19 34.51 -14.35 4.39
CA GLN A 19 35.37 -13.88 3.30
C GLN A 19 35.54 -14.94 2.21
N GLN A 20 35.62 -16.22 2.60
CA GLN A 20 35.74 -17.33 1.65
C GLN A 20 34.42 -17.56 0.87
N ILE A 21 33.27 -17.40 1.52
CA ILE A 21 31.95 -17.38 0.85
C ILE A 21 31.82 -16.19 -0.10
N ARG A 22 32.36 -15.02 0.26
CA ARG A 22 32.39 -13.82 -0.59
C ARG A 22 33.22 -14.02 -1.87
N GLN A 23 34.34 -14.75 -1.78
CA GLN A 23 35.14 -15.12 -2.95
C GLN A 23 34.47 -16.19 -3.83
N LEU A 24 33.70 -17.11 -3.23
CA LEU A 24 32.95 -18.13 -3.96
C LEU A 24 31.73 -17.55 -4.71
N GLN A 25 31.12 -16.49 -4.17
CA GLN A 25 30.01 -15.78 -4.81
C GLN A 25 30.43 -14.82 -5.93
N GLN A 26 31.73 -14.51 -6.04
CA GLN A 26 32.29 -13.66 -7.10
C GLN A 26 32.70 -14.45 -8.36
N LYS A 27 32.53 -15.77 -8.41
CA LYS A 27 32.74 -16.52 -9.65
C LYS A 27 31.47 -16.49 -10.53
N PRO A 28 31.52 -15.92 -11.74
CA PRO A 28 30.40 -16.03 -12.68
C PRO A 28 30.19 -17.49 -13.11
N LEU A 29 28.93 -17.88 -13.27
CA LEU A 29 28.47 -19.24 -13.63
C LEU A 29 28.49 -19.51 -15.14
N ILE A 30 29.28 -18.74 -15.90
CA ILE A 30 29.36 -18.84 -17.36
C ILE A 30 30.84 -18.76 -17.77
N ASP A 31 31.33 -19.78 -18.48
CA ASP A 31 32.67 -19.81 -19.06
C ASP A 31 32.83 -18.64 -20.04
N GLU A 32 33.75 -17.72 -19.74
CA GLU A 32 34.22 -16.71 -20.67
C GLU A 32 35.07 -17.37 -21.77
N THR A 33 34.38 -17.85 -22.80
CA THR A 33 34.97 -17.87 -24.14
C THR A 33 34.05 -17.08 -25.05
N GLN A 34 34.63 -16.02 -25.65
CA GLN A 34 34.03 -15.05 -26.58
C GLN A 34 33.41 -13.79 -25.96
N SER A 35 34.26 -12.84 -25.54
CA SER A 35 34.27 -11.50 -26.16
C SER A 35 35.39 -10.65 -25.54
N LYS A 36 36.59 -10.71 -26.12
CA LYS A 36 37.46 -9.53 -26.12
C LYS A 36 36.75 -8.49 -27.00
N ILE A 37 36.02 -7.58 -26.37
CA ILE A 37 35.58 -6.34 -27.00
C ILE A 37 36.24 -5.22 -26.22
N ASP A 38 36.81 -4.30 -26.97
CA ASP A 38 37.84 -3.37 -26.59
C ASP A 38 37.45 -2.44 -25.44
N ASP A 39 38.42 -2.23 -24.55
CA ASP A 39 38.46 -1.27 -23.47
C ASP A 39 38.64 0.16 -24.04
N ASN A 40 37.67 0.60 -24.85
CA ASN A 40 37.52 1.99 -25.25
C ASN A 40 36.56 2.64 -24.26
N GLY A 41 37.04 3.67 -23.54
CA GLY A 41 36.31 4.41 -22.50
C GLY A 41 35.04 5.12 -22.97
N ASN A 42 34.02 4.33 -23.27
CA ASN A 42 32.73 4.77 -23.81
C ASN A 42 31.58 3.96 -23.19
N ASP A 43 31.65 3.74 -21.87
CA ASP A 43 30.48 3.31 -21.12
C ASP A 43 29.51 4.51 -21.06
N PRO A 44 28.27 4.42 -21.59
CA PRO A 44 27.38 5.57 -21.75
C PRO A 44 26.77 6.08 -20.43
N PHE A 45 27.33 5.67 -19.29
CA PHE A 45 26.84 6.00 -17.95
C PHE A 45 28.02 6.44 -17.06
N PRO A 46 27.87 7.51 -16.25
CA PRO A 46 28.84 7.83 -15.21
C PRO A 46 29.16 6.58 -14.36
N ARG A 47 30.41 6.42 -13.91
CA ARG A 47 30.83 5.22 -13.14
C ARG A 47 29.94 4.90 -11.93
N ASN A 48 29.30 5.90 -11.34
CA ASN A 48 28.44 5.77 -10.15
C ASN A 48 26.95 6.00 -10.49
N TRP A 49 26.59 5.84 -11.76
CA TRP A 49 25.25 6.12 -12.25
C TRP A 49 24.25 5.07 -11.76
N MET A 50 23.35 5.50 -10.87
CA MET A 50 22.30 4.66 -10.30
C MET A 50 22.86 3.40 -9.61
N GLU A 51 23.98 3.55 -8.90
CA GLU A 51 24.39 2.56 -7.91
C GLU A 51 23.27 2.35 -6.89
N ASP A 52 23.02 1.09 -6.52
CA ASP A 52 21.88 0.80 -5.66
C ASP A 52 21.98 1.56 -4.35
N TYR A 53 20.83 2.02 -3.86
CA TYR A 53 20.72 2.75 -2.61
C TYR A 53 21.34 1.98 -1.41
N GLU A 54 21.43 0.65 -1.53
CA GLU A 54 22.03 -0.25 -0.56
C GLU A 54 23.56 -0.38 -0.67
N PHE A 55 24.16 0.07 -1.79
CA PHE A 55 25.58 -0.08 -2.12
C PHE A 55 26.33 1.23 -2.37
N TYR A 56 25.66 2.39 -2.29
CA TYR A 56 26.29 3.70 -2.42
C TYR A 56 27.22 4.00 -1.23
N GLU A 57 28.54 3.91 -1.44
CA GLU A 57 29.55 4.19 -0.40
C GLU A 57 29.90 5.69 -0.26
N GLY A 58 29.25 6.58 -1.03
CA GLY A 58 29.56 8.01 -1.04
C GLY A 58 30.76 8.33 -1.93
N SER A 59 30.62 9.31 -2.83
CA SER A 59 31.76 9.85 -3.56
C SER A 59 32.63 10.69 -2.62
N GLU A 60 33.95 10.48 -2.59
CA GLU A 60 34.91 11.29 -1.82
C GLU A 60 34.91 12.79 -2.22
N ASN A 61 34.31 13.14 -3.37
CA ASN A 61 34.16 14.51 -3.84
C ASN A 61 32.67 14.91 -3.83
N GLU A 62 32.27 15.78 -2.90
CA GLU A 62 30.90 16.27 -2.63
C GLU A 62 30.29 17.18 -3.73
N ILE A 63 30.57 16.97 -5.02
CA ILE A 63 30.16 17.93 -6.07
C ILE A 63 28.79 17.58 -6.68
N HIS A 64 28.31 16.34 -6.58
CA HIS A 64 27.05 15.93 -7.23
C HIS A 64 26.11 15.17 -6.27
N PRO A 65 24.85 15.61 -6.09
CA PRO A 65 23.86 14.83 -5.36
C PRO A 65 23.57 13.50 -6.10
N PRO A 66 23.23 12.41 -5.38
CA PRO A 66 23.11 11.05 -5.92
C PRO A 66 21.99 10.86 -6.95
N TYR A 67 21.18 11.88 -7.18
CA TYR A 67 20.07 11.90 -8.12
C TYR A 67 20.34 12.75 -9.37
N GLY A 68 21.58 13.28 -9.49
CA GLY A 68 22.02 14.20 -10.52
C GLY A 68 21.41 15.61 -10.40
N THR A 69 21.91 16.57 -11.19
CA THR A 69 21.46 17.97 -11.10
C THR A 69 20.32 18.28 -12.06
N ALA A 70 19.45 19.21 -11.68
CA ALA A 70 18.38 19.75 -12.53
C ALA A 70 18.75 21.16 -12.99
N ASP A 71 18.45 21.50 -14.24
CA ASP A 71 18.72 22.81 -14.84
C ASP A 71 17.50 23.24 -15.65
N SER A 72 16.79 24.25 -15.14
CA SER A 72 15.58 24.79 -15.77
C SER A 72 15.86 25.69 -16.98
N SER A 73 17.12 26.02 -17.26
CA SER A 73 17.49 26.86 -18.42
C SER A 73 17.45 26.10 -19.75
N ILE A 74 17.39 24.76 -19.70
CA ILE A 74 17.48 23.90 -20.88
C ILE A 74 16.09 23.41 -21.30
N PRO A 75 15.70 23.56 -22.57
CA PRO A 75 14.40 23.10 -23.05
C PRO A 75 14.30 21.57 -23.08
N ALA A 76 13.08 21.05 -22.90
CA ALA A 76 12.79 19.63 -23.00
C ALA A 76 13.06 19.11 -24.43
N SER A 77 13.52 17.86 -24.53
CA SER A 77 13.71 17.21 -25.82
C SER A 77 12.36 16.76 -26.41
N THR A 78 12.33 16.53 -27.73
CA THR A 78 11.18 15.92 -28.42
C THR A 78 11.19 14.38 -28.35
N VAL A 79 12.17 13.79 -27.67
CA VAL A 79 12.38 12.35 -27.60
C VAL A 79 11.60 11.77 -26.42
N PRO A 80 10.67 10.82 -26.64
CA PRO A 80 9.96 10.17 -25.55
C PRO A 80 10.84 9.13 -24.86
N CYS A 81 10.69 9.02 -23.55
CA CYS A 81 11.27 7.95 -22.75
C CYS A 81 10.75 6.57 -23.19
N SER A 82 11.63 5.59 -23.34
CA SER A 82 11.27 4.21 -23.68
C SER A 82 10.44 3.47 -22.60
N GLY A 83 10.39 4.00 -21.37
CA GLY A 83 9.61 3.44 -20.27
C GLY A 83 8.23 4.06 -20.06
N CYS A 84 8.14 5.39 -19.94
CA CYS A 84 6.88 6.10 -19.61
C CYS A 84 6.30 6.92 -20.77
N GLY A 85 7.01 7.01 -21.91
CA GLY A 85 6.58 7.79 -23.07
C GLY A 85 6.60 9.32 -22.89
N ALA A 86 7.01 9.83 -21.72
CA ALA A 86 7.15 11.27 -21.49
C ALA A 86 8.42 11.81 -22.15
N ASN A 87 8.37 13.03 -22.66
CA ASN A 87 9.51 13.70 -23.29
C ASN A 87 10.67 13.87 -22.30
N LEU A 88 11.87 13.47 -22.71
CA LEU A 88 13.04 13.55 -21.85
C LEU A 88 13.43 15.01 -21.62
N HIS A 89 13.68 15.38 -20.36
CA HIS A 89 14.05 16.73 -19.97
C HIS A 89 14.94 16.73 -18.73
N CYS A 90 15.63 17.84 -18.45
CA CYS A 90 16.43 18.03 -17.25
C CYS A 90 15.95 19.21 -16.36
N ALA A 91 14.76 19.75 -16.63
CA ALA A 91 14.26 20.95 -15.94
C ALA A 91 13.92 20.76 -14.45
N ARG A 92 13.19 19.69 -14.07
CA ARG A 92 12.77 19.45 -12.68
C ARG A 92 12.67 17.96 -12.36
N THR A 93 13.16 17.54 -11.20
CA THR A 93 13.18 16.13 -10.75
C THR A 93 11.78 15.52 -10.56
N ASN A 94 10.78 16.35 -10.25
CA ASN A 94 9.41 15.93 -9.97
C ASN A 94 8.53 15.75 -11.21
N LEU A 95 9.02 16.12 -12.40
CA LEU A 95 8.26 16.00 -13.65
C LEU A 95 8.60 14.69 -14.41
N PRO A 96 7.62 14.10 -15.12
CA PRO A 96 7.84 12.86 -15.85
C PRO A 96 8.74 13.08 -17.07
N GLY A 97 9.71 12.18 -17.26
CA GLY A 97 10.74 12.34 -18.30
C GLY A 97 12.03 12.95 -17.78
N PHE A 98 12.12 13.25 -16.47
CA PHE A 98 13.34 13.78 -15.89
C PHE A 98 14.55 12.85 -16.04
N ILE A 99 15.62 13.42 -16.57
CA ILE A 99 16.98 12.89 -16.61
C ILE A 99 17.89 14.02 -16.13
N PRO A 100 18.91 13.72 -15.31
CA PRO A 100 19.88 14.71 -14.87
C PRO A 100 20.64 15.39 -16.01
N VAL A 101 21.10 16.60 -15.74
CA VAL A 101 21.78 17.48 -16.71
C VAL A 101 23.06 16.85 -17.25
N GLU A 102 23.77 16.09 -16.43
CA GLU A 102 25.01 15.40 -16.78
C GLU A 102 24.80 14.35 -17.89
N ILE A 103 23.59 13.80 -17.99
CA ILE A 103 23.21 12.83 -19.01
C ILE A 103 22.48 13.51 -20.16
N PHE A 104 21.69 14.53 -19.87
CA PHE A 104 20.92 15.24 -20.89
C PHE A 104 21.81 16.10 -21.79
N LYS A 105 22.86 16.75 -21.25
CA LYS A 105 23.81 17.56 -22.03
C LYS A 105 24.76 16.66 -22.85
N GLY A 106 24.95 17.01 -24.11
CA GLY A 106 25.95 16.38 -24.99
C GLY A 106 25.53 15.08 -25.68
N ARG A 107 24.28 14.63 -25.52
CA ARG A 107 23.77 13.41 -26.18
C ARG A 107 22.98 13.69 -27.44
N THR A 108 23.07 12.76 -28.38
CA THR A 108 22.30 12.80 -29.62
C THR A 108 20.89 12.21 -29.45
N VAL A 109 19.98 12.56 -30.37
CA VAL A 109 18.59 12.07 -30.37
C VAL A 109 18.49 10.54 -30.37
N LYS A 110 19.41 9.85 -31.04
CA LYS A 110 19.43 8.38 -31.11
C LYS A 110 19.83 7.73 -29.79
N GLU A 111 20.74 8.35 -29.04
CA GLU A 111 21.16 7.88 -27.71
C GLU A 111 20.08 8.15 -26.66
N LEU A 112 19.37 9.28 -26.76
CA LEU A 112 18.25 9.58 -25.87
C LEU A 112 17.09 8.57 -25.99
N GLN A 113 16.87 7.97 -27.16
CA GLN A 113 15.81 6.98 -27.38
C GLN A 113 16.02 5.67 -26.60
N SER A 114 17.27 5.29 -26.30
CA SER A 114 17.57 4.06 -25.55
C SER A 114 17.50 4.27 -24.03
N ILE A 115 17.48 5.53 -23.57
CA ILE A 115 17.56 5.88 -22.15
C ILE A 115 16.16 5.91 -21.51
N ILE A 116 16.08 5.38 -20.30
CA ILE A 116 14.90 5.48 -19.44
C ILE A 116 15.04 6.67 -18.50
N CYS A 117 13.93 7.37 -18.24
CA CYS A 117 13.91 8.44 -17.25
C CYS A 117 14.13 7.89 -15.84
N GLN A 118 14.54 8.77 -14.93
CA GLN A 118 14.83 8.43 -13.54
C GLN A 118 13.66 7.66 -12.88
N ARG A 119 12.43 8.10 -13.15
CA ARG A 119 11.20 7.42 -12.68
C ARG A 119 11.06 6.00 -13.20
N CYS A 120 11.27 5.78 -14.49
CA CYS A 120 11.17 4.44 -15.09
C CYS A 120 12.26 3.51 -14.57
N HIS A 121 13.44 4.05 -14.29
CA HIS A 121 14.51 3.28 -13.69
C HIS A 121 14.16 2.83 -12.26
N PHE A 122 13.68 3.74 -11.41
CA PHE A 122 13.28 3.39 -10.04
C PHE A 122 12.10 2.40 -9.99
N LEU A 123 11.15 2.51 -10.92
CA LEU A 123 10.08 1.54 -11.10
C LEU A 123 10.60 0.17 -11.52
N LYS A 124 11.56 0.12 -12.46
CA LYS A 124 12.09 -1.14 -13.02
C LYS A 124 12.99 -1.89 -12.04
N GLN A 125 13.83 -1.18 -11.28
CA GLN A 125 14.78 -1.80 -10.35
C GLN A 125 14.23 -1.99 -8.93
N TYR A 126 13.50 -1.02 -8.38
CA TYR A 126 13.05 -1.06 -6.98
C TYR A 126 11.55 -1.29 -6.82
N ASN A 127 10.79 -1.35 -7.91
CA ASN A 127 9.32 -1.45 -7.85
C ASN A 127 8.68 -0.27 -7.07
N ILE A 128 9.34 0.89 -7.06
CA ILE A 128 8.87 2.10 -6.37
C ILE A 128 8.23 3.03 -7.42
N ALA A 129 6.92 3.26 -7.31
CA ALA A 129 6.27 4.30 -8.09
C ALA A 129 6.61 5.67 -7.50
N LEU A 130 7.32 6.52 -8.25
CA LEU A 130 7.30 7.96 -7.98
C LEU A 130 5.92 8.45 -8.38
N ASP A 131 5.14 8.89 -7.40
CA ASP A 131 3.82 9.46 -7.62
C ASP A 131 3.98 10.77 -8.40
N ILE A 132 3.37 10.84 -9.58
CA ILE A 132 3.11 12.15 -10.18
C ILE A 132 2.01 12.74 -9.32
N GLU A 133 2.22 13.92 -8.76
CA GLU A 133 1.17 14.70 -8.12
C GLU A 133 0.11 15.04 -9.18
N ILE A 134 -0.94 14.24 -9.22
CA ILE A 134 -2.13 14.54 -10.01
C ILE A 134 -2.95 15.48 -9.14
N THR A 135 -3.19 16.69 -9.66
CA THR A 135 -4.04 17.63 -8.94
C THR A 135 -5.47 17.05 -8.85
N PRO A 136 -6.19 17.26 -7.75
CA PRO A 136 -7.56 16.77 -7.57
C PRO A 136 -8.49 17.09 -8.75
N GLU A 137 -8.32 18.25 -9.38
CA GLU A 137 -9.15 18.73 -10.48
C GLU A 137 -9.00 17.85 -11.72
N SER A 138 -7.76 17.47 -12.06
CA SER A 138 -7.44 16.60 -13.20
C SER A 138 -8.09 15.21 -13.08
N TYR A 139 -8.24 14.72 -11.85
CA TYR A 139 -8.93 13.47 -11.59
C TYR A 139 -10.44 13.56 -11.75
N VAL A 140 -11.05 14.62 -11.22
CA VAL A 140 -12.49 14.85 -11.38
C VAL A 140 -12.82 14.96 -12.86
N GLU A 141 -11.99 15.65 -13.65
CA GLU A 141 -12.13 15.70 -15.11
C GLU A 141 -12.03 14.30 -15.74
N THR A 142 -11.03 13.49 -15.34
CA THR A 142 -10.84 12.14 -15.89
C THR A 142 -12.03 11.23 -15.60
N ILE A 143 -12.56 11.25 -14.38
CA ILE A 143 -13.70 10.39 -14.01
C ILE A 143 -15.02 10.94 -14.54
N SER A 144 -15.18 12.26 -14.62
CA SER A 144 -16.39 12.88 -15.17
C SER A 144 -16.67 12.42 -16.61
N ARG A 145 -15.61 12.23 -17.43
CA ARG A 145 -15.73 11.68 -18.79
C ARG A 145 -16.20 10.22 -18.82
N ILE A 146 -15.93 9.47 -17.75
CA ILE A 146 -16.33 8.07 -17.61
C ILE A 146 -17.74 7.99 -17.00
N LYS A 147 -18.32 9.07 -16.49
CA LYS A 147 -19.60 9.08 -15.75
C LYS A 147 -20.79 8.55 -16.57
N ASP A 148 -20.80 8.83 -17.87
CA ASP A 148 -21.93 8.51 -18.76
C ASP A 148 -21.91 7.07 -19.30
N GLU A 149 -20.80 6.34 -19.16
CA GLU A 149 -20.71 4.95 -19.61
C GLU A 149 -21.40 3.98 -18.64
N TYR A 150 -22.13 2.99 -19.17
CA TYR A 150 -22.64 1.89 -18.35
C TYR A 150 -21.52 0.93 -17.96
N ALA A 151 -20.92 1.17 -16.80
CA ALA A 151 -19.77 0.44 -16.28
C ALA A 151 -19.84 0.25 -14.76
N LEU A 152 -19.16 -0.80 -14.28
CA LEU A 152 -19.01 -1.08 -12.86
C LEU A 152 -17.80 -0.33 -12.30
N ALA A 153 -17.95 0.36 -11.17
CA ALA A 153 -16.82 0.88 -10.43
C ALA A 153 -16.49 -0.02 -9.22
N ILE A 154 -15.23 -0.45 -9.13
CA ILE A 154 -14.67 -1.12 -7.97
C ILE A 154 -13.95 -0.06 -7.14
N VAL A 155 -14.57 0.34 -6.03
CA VAL A 155 -14.02 1.34 -5.09
C VAL A 155 -13.13 0.63 -4.09
N MET A 156 -11.83 0.90 -4.15
CA MET A 156 -10.82 0.35 -3.26
C MET A 156 -10.58 1.26 -2.06
N VAL A 157 -10.59 0.66 -0.87
CA VAL A 157 -10.49 1.36 0.41
C VAL A 157 -9.41 0.71 1.25
N ASP A 158 -8.54 1.52 1.85
CA ASP A 158 -7.60 1.02 2.85
C ASP A 158 -8.29 0.88 4.21
N LEU A 159 -8.36 -0.34 4.75
CA LEU A 159 -8.99 -0.63 6.04
C LEU A 159 -8.22 -0.04 7.24
N LEU A 160 -6.95 0.33 7.07
CA LEU A 160 -6.16 0.93 8.15
C LEU A 160 -6.38 2.44 8.28
N ASP A 161 -6.85 3.08 7.21
CA ASP A 161 -6.87 4.56 7.10
C ASP A 161 -8.24 5.13 6.71
N PHE A 162 -9.30 4.31 6.63
CA PHE A 162 -10.64 4.82 6.38
C PHE A 162 -11.20 5.56 7.63
N PRO A 163 -11.85 6.73 7.44
CA PRO A 163 -12.49 7.21 6.21
C PRO A 163 -11.60 7.96 5.20
N CYS A 164 -10.37 8.36 5.56
CA CYS A 164 -9.49 9.17 4.69
C CYS A 164 -9.01 8.47 3.41
N SER A 165 -9.32 7.18 3.22
CA SER A 165 -9.08 6.45 1.97
C SER A 165 -10.27 6.49 1.00
N ILE A 166 -11.37 7.17 1.37
CA ILE A 166 -12.58 7.34 0.57
C ILE A 166 -12.63 8.79 0.10
N TRP A 167 -12.66 9.01 -1.22
CA TRP A 167 -12.73 10.36 -1.76
C TRP A 167 -14.03 11.08 -1.32
N PRO A 168 -13.96 12.33 -0.83
CA PRO A 168 -15.14 13.09 -0.46
C PRO A 168 -15.96 13.41 -1.71
N GLY A 169 -17.28 13.22 -1.64
CA GLY A 169 -18.15 13.42 -2.82
C GLY A 169 -17.93 12.38 -3.93
N ILE A 170 -17.47 11.17 -3.59
CA ILE A 170 -17.30 10.07 -4.55
C ILE A 170 -18.58 9.75 -5.33
N SER A 171 -19.76 10.00 -4.75
CA SER A 171 -21.07 9.89 -5.40
C SER A 171 -21.18 10.76 -6.66
N ASP A 172 -20.68 11.99 -6.57
CA ASP A 172 -20.83 13.02 -7.59
C ASP A 172 -19.87 12.75 -8.74
N VAL A 173 -18.68 12.25 -8.39
CA VAL A 173 -17.62 11.86 -9.29
C VAL A 173 -17.99 10.59 -10.07
N LEU A 174 -18.46 9.52 -9.41
CA LEU A 174 -18.82 8.26 -10.08
C LEU A 174 -20.20 8.27 -10.75
N GLY A 175 -21.11 9.14 -10.29
CA GLY A 175 -22.49 9.22 -10.73
C GLY A 175 -23.46 8.40 -9.87
N HIS A 176 -24.61 8.99 -9.51
CA HIS A 176 -25.59 8.44 -8.57
C HIS A 176 -26.29 7.13 -8.99
N LYS A 177 -26.17 6.70 -10.25
CA LYS A 177 -26.83 5.47 -10.74
C LYS A 177 -25.85 4.32 -10.99
N ARG A 178 -24.55 4.56 -10.81
CA ARG A 178 -23.52 3.60 -11.19
C ARG A 178 -23.47 2.44 -10.18
N PRO A 179 -23.44 1.18 -10.64
CA PRO A 179 -23.25 0.04 -9.75
C PRO A 179 -21.83 0.04 -9.17
N LEU A 180 -21.73 -0.20 -7.85
CA LEU A 180 -20.49 -0.14 -7.08
C LEU A 180 -20.17 -1.47 -6.43
N PHE A 181 -18.90 -1.85 -6.50
CA PHE A 181 -18.30 -2.88 -5.66
C PHE A 181 -17.33 -2.21 -4.70
N VAL A 182 -17.58 -2.33 -3.40
CA VAL A 182 -16.68 -1.76 -2.38
C VAL A 182 -15.71 -2.85 -1.93
N VAL A 183 -14.42 -2.57 -2.00
CA VAL A 183 -13.35 -3.52 -1.71
C VAL A 183 -12.43 -2.95 -0.65
N GLY A 184 -12.54 -3.49 0.58
CA GLY A 184 -11.64 -3.16 1.68
C GLY A 184 -10.35 -3.98 1.60
N ASN A 185 -9.22 -3.32 1.36
CA ASN A 185 -7.91 -3.95 1.26
C ASN A 185 -7.16 -3.95 2.62
N LYS A 186 -6.06 -4.71 2.70
CA LYS A 186 -5.18 -4.84 3.87
C LYS A 186 -5.84 -5.49 5.10
N VAL A 187 -6.86 -6.34 4.88
CA VAL A 187 -7.56 -7.07 5.96
C VAL A 187 -6.66 -8.02 6.75
N ASP A 188 -5.54 -8.43 6.16
CA ASP A 188 -4.53 -9.29 6.79
C ASP A 188 -3.73 -8.57 7.90
N LEU A 189 -3.73 -7.23 7.90
CA LEU A 189 -3.05 -6.41 8.89
C LEU A 189 -3.95 -6.13 10.12
N LEU A 190 -5.25 -6.38 10.02
CA LEU A 190 -6.18 -6.17 11.12
C LEU A 190 -6.07 -7.26 12.19
N PRO A 191 -6.03 -6.90 13.48
CA PRO A 191 -6.04 -7.86 14.55
C PRO A 191 -7.41 -8.52 14.72
N ARG A 192 -7.41 -9.76 15.23
CA ARG A 192 -8.62 -10.57 15.42
C ARG A 192 -9.12 -10.54 16.85
N ASP A 193 -10.12 -9.70 17.15
CA ASP A 193 -10.67 -9.54 18.50
C ASP A 193 -11.82 -10.52 18.85
N HIS A 194 -12.61 -10.93 17.86
CA HIS A 194 -13.71 -11.88 18.01
C HIS A 194 -13.94 -12.73 16.74
N ASN A 195 -14.78 -13.78 16.82
CA ASN A 195 -14.94 -14.75 15.73
C ASN A 195 -15.50 -14.14 14.44
N ASN A 196 -16.44 -13.20 14.56
CA ASN A 196 -17.15 -12.58 13.44
C ASN A 196 -16.59 -11.20 13.07
N TYR A 197 -15.34 -10.93 13.41
CA TYR A 197 -14.73 -9.61 13.19
C TYR A 197 -14.75 -9.17 11.72
N LEU A 198 -14.67 -10.10 10.76
CA LEU A 198 -14.75 -9.78 9.34
C LEU A 198 -16.13 -9.25 8.93
N ASP A 199 -17.20 -9.79 9.49
CA ASP A 199 -18.56 -9.32 9.21
C ASP A 199 -18.81 -7.96 9.88
N HIS A 200 -18.26 -7.77 11.09
CA HIS A 200 -18.24 -6.47 11.75
C HIS A 200 -17.50 -5.40 10.93
N VAL A 201 -16.31 -5.71 10.42
CA VAL A 201 -15.52 -4.82 9.55
C VAL A 201 -16.30 -4.49 8.27
N LYS A 202 -16.98 -5.47 7.64
CA LYS A 202 -17.85 -5.23 6.48
C LYS A 202 -19.00 -4.27 6.82
N SER A 203 -19.64 -4.44 7.98
CA SER A 203 -20.70 -3.53 8.43
C SER A 203 -20.16 -2.12 8.64
N CYS A 204 -19.03 -1.98 9.33
CA CYS A 204 -18.38 -0.67 9.54
C CYS A 204 -18.06 0.02 8.22
N LEU A 205 -17.52 -0.73 7.25
CA LEU A 205 -17.22 -0.19 5.92
C LEU A 205 -18.50 0.23 5.18
N LYS A 206 -19.57 -0.56 5.28
CA LYS A 206 -20.87 -0.21 4.71
C LYS A 206 -21.42 1.08 5.32
N ASP A 207 -21.42 1.20 6.64
CA ASP A 207 -21.94 2.36 7.36
C ASP A 207 -21.16 3.63 7.00
N GLN A 208 -19.83 3.53 6.89
CA GLN A 208 -18.98 4.63 6.45
C GLN A 208 -19.26 5.05 4.99
N MET A 209 -19.48 4.09 4.09
CA MET A 209 -19.85 4.42 2.69
C MET A 209 -21.19 5.17 2.62
N LEU A 210 -22.17 4.78 3.43
CA LEU A 210 -23.45 5.48 3.51
C LEU A 210 -23.28 6.91 4.08
N GLN A 211 -22.42 7.08 5.08
CA GLN A 211 -22.08 8.40 5.65
C GLN A 211 -21.38 9.32 4.62
N CYS A 212 -20.59 8.75 3.70
CA CYS A 212 -19.94 9.50 2.61
C CYS A 212 -20.89 9.85 1.44
N GLY A 213 -22.19 9.58 1.55
CA GLY A 213 -23.19 9.98 0.55
C GLY A 213 -23.44 8.95 -0.56
N LEU A 214 -22.99 7.70 -0.42
CA LEU A 214 -23.33 6.64 -1.38
C LEU A 214 -24.66 5.98 -1.03
N ASP A 215 -25.54 5.84 -2.03
CA ASP A 215 -26.79 5.12 -1.85
C ASP A 215 -26.58 3.61 -1.68
N SER A 216 -27.31 3.02 -0.73
CA SER A 216 -27.29 1.57 -0.49
C SER A 216 -27.67 0.74 -1.73
N LEU A 217 -28.49 1.30 -2.64
CA LEU A 217 -28.94 0.65 -3.87
C LEU A 217 -27.82 0.50 -4.92
N ASN A 218 -26.82 1.38 -4.87
CA ASN A 218 -25.67 1.37 -5.78
C ASN A 218 -24.65 0.32 -5.38
N ILE A 219 -24.49 0.08 -4.08
CA ILE A 219 -23.55 -0.90 -3.53
C ILE A 219 -24.10 -2.31 -3.80
N LYS A 220 -23.54 -2.97 -4.84
CA LYS A 220 -23.94 -4.33 -5.22
C LYS A 220 -23.28 -5.39 -4.37
N HIS A 221 -22.04 -5.15 -3.93
CA HIS A 221 -21.29 -6.10 -3.11
C HIS A 221 -20.18 -5.41 -2.32
N ILE A 222 -19.87 -5.95 -1.13
CA ILE A 222 -18.75 -5.52 -0.27
C ILE A 222 -17.85 -6.73 -0.02
N SER A 223 -16.59 -6.63 -0.46
CA SER A 223 -15.57 -7.67 -0.24
C SER A 223 -14.43 -7.15 0.62
N LEU A 224 -13.87 -8.02 1.45
CA LEU A 224 -12.61 -7.77 2.16
C LEU A 224 -11.52 -8.60 1.51
N ILE A 225 -10.41 -7.96 1.14
CA ILE A 225 -9.30 -8.61 0.46
C ILE A 225 -7.97 -8.25 1.12
N SER A 226 -6.96 -9.05 0.80
CA SER A 226 -5.57 -8.66 0.93
C SER A 226 -4.88 -8.87 -0.41
N ALA A 227 -4.54 -7.79 -1.09
CA ALA A 227 -3.76 -7.86 -2.32
C ALA A 227 -2.37 -8.51 -2.06
N LYS A 228 -1.76 -8.26 -0.90
CA LYS A 228 -0.45 -8.82 -0.57
C LYS A 228 -0.47 -10.33 -0.35
N THR A 229 -1.51 -10.86 0.29
CA THR A 229 -1.58 -12.30 0.62
C THR A 229 -2.50 -13.11 -0.28
N GLY A 230 -3.21 -12.47 -1.22
CA GLY A 230 -4.20 -13.10 -2.08
C GLY A 230 -5.52 -13.47 -1.39
N TYR A 231 -5.71 -13.13 -0.10
CA TYR A 231 -6.94 -13.45 0.61
C TYR A 231 -8.15 -12.70 0.02
N GLY A 232 -9.28 -13.39 -0.10
CA GLY A 232 -10.56 -12.83 -0.56
C GLY A 232 -10.68 -12.58 -2.07
N ILE A 233 -9.60 -12.71 -2.84
CA ILE A 233 -9.58 -12.36 -4.26
C ILE A 233 -10.39 -13.33 -5.12
N GLU A 234 -10.28 -14.64 -4.88
CA GLU A 234 -11.07 -15.65 -5.59
C GLU A 234 -12.59 -15.46 -5.36
N GLU A 235 -12.96 -15.03 -4.15
CA GLU A 235 -14.33 -14.72 -3.81
C GLU A 235 -14.80 -13.44 -4.50
N LEU A 236 -13.98 -12.39 -4.52
CA LEU A 236 -14.25 -11.16 -5.26
C LEU A 236 -14.52 -11.46 -6.74
N ILE A 237 -13.66 -12.23 -7.40
CA ILE A 237 -13.85 -12.55 -8.83
C ILE A 237 -15.11 -13.41 -9.04
N THR A 238 -15.40 -14.33 -8.11
CA THR A 238 -16.66 -15.10 -8.17
C THR A 238 -17.88 -14.17 -8.12
N GLN A 239 -17.85 -13.16 -7.26
CA GLN A 239 -18.93 -12.16 -7.15
C GLN A 239 -18.98 -11.23 -8.37
N LEU A 240 -17.83 -10.87 -8.95
CA LEU A 240 -17.78 -10.12 -10.21
C LEU A 240 -18.46 -10.90 -11.34
N HIS A 241 -18.13 -12.18 -11.52
CA HIS A 241 -18.78 -13.01 -12.55
C HIS A 241 -20.27 -13.24 -12.27
N LYS A 242 -20.68 -13.37 -11.00
CA LYS A 242 -22.07 -13.65 -10.63
C LYS A 242 -22.98 -12.41 -10.74
N VAL A 243 -22.52 -11.27 -10.22
CA VAL A 243 -23.36 -10.06 -10.07
C VAL A 243 -23.23 -9.15 -11.29
N TRP A 244 -21.99 -8.95 -11.78
CA TRP A 244 -21.72 -8.11 -12.94
C TRP A 244 -21.72 -8.91 -14.25
N GLY A 245 -21.12 -10.09 -14.25
CA GLY A 245 -21.03 -10.97 -15.42
C GLY A 245 -20.13 -10.37 -16.50
N TYR A 246 -20.75 -9.93 -17.60
CA TYR A 246 -20.06 -9.30 -18.74
C TYR A 246 -20.84 -8.09 -19.30
N LYS A 247 -21.62 -7.41 -18.43
CA LYS A 247 -22.55 -6.36 -18.85
C LYS A 247 -21.87 -5.09 -19.39
N GLY A 248 -20.65 -4.80 -18.95
CA GLY A 248 -19.92 -3.59 -19.35
C GLY A 248 -18.48 -3.57 -18.82
N ASN A 249 -17.83 -2.43 -19.03
CA ASN A 249 -16.47 -2.17 -18.55
C ASN A 249 -16.41 -2.12 -17.02
N VAL A 250 -15.20 -2.29 -16.49
CA VAL A 250 -14.93 -2.23 -15.05
C VAL A 250 -13.82 -1.22 -14.79
N TYR A 251 -14.03 -0.30 -13.86
CA TYR A 251 -13.06 0.72 -13.48
C TYR A 251 -12.62 0.50 -12.04
N LEU A 252 -11.32 0.37 -11.80
CA LEU A 252 -10.74 0.37 -10.46
C LEU A 252 -10.54 1.82 -10.02
N VAL A 253 -11.17 2.22 -8.93
CA VAL A 253 -11.16 3.60 -8.41
C VAL A 253 -10.75 3.58 -6.94
N GLY A 254 -9.88 4.49 -6.53
CA GLY A 254 -9.49 4.63 -5.13
C GLY A 254 -8.34 5.62 -4.96
N CYS A 255 -8.04 5.97 -3.70
CA CYS A 255 -6.95 6.87 -3.39
C CYS A 255 -5.56 6.25 -3.70
N THR A 256 -4.50 7.05 -3.66
CA THR A 256 -3.12 6.54 -3.68
C THR A 256 -2.86 5.60 -2.49
N ASN A 257 -1.92 4.67 -2.60
CA ASN A 257 -1.51 3.73 -1.54
C ASN A 257 -2.57 2.79 -0.95
N VAL A 258 -3.80 2.77 -1.49
CA VAL A 258 -4.84 1.79 -1.10
C VAL A 258 -4.57 0.38 -1.63
N GLY A 259 -3.66 0.22 -2.59
CA GLY A 259 -3.30 -1.05 -3.23
C GLY A 259 -4.03 -1.36 -4.54
N LYS A 260 -4.48 -0.32 -5.25
CA LYS A 260 -5.16 -0.40 -6.55
C LYS A 260 -4.35 -1.14 -7.62
N SER A 261 -3.11 -0.71 -7.84
CA SER A 261 -2.22 -1.35 -8.82
C SER A 261 -1.84 -2.78 -8.43
N SER A 262 -1.77 -3.08 -7.12
CA SER A 262 -1.59 -4.44 -6.63
C SER A 262 -2.78 -5.34 -6.99
N LEU A 263 -4.02 -4.85 -6.80
CA LEU A 263 -5.21 -5.59 -7.20
C LEU A 263 -5.26 -5.77 -8.73
N PHE A 264 -4.97 -4.72 -9.50
CA PHE A 264 -4.92 -4.78 -10.96
C PHE A 264 -3.97 -5.88 -11.45
N ASN A 265 -2.74 -5.92 -10.92
CA ASN A 265 -1.74 -6.94 -11.26
C ASN A 265 -2.20 -8.35 -10.89
N ILE A 266 -2.93 -8.51 -9.79
CA ILE A 266 -3.48 -9.81 -9.41
C ILE A 266 -4.60 -10.22 -10.34
N LEU A 267 -5.52 -9.31 -10.66
CA LEU A 267 -6.63 -9.58 -11.56
C LEU A 267 -6.14 -9.93 -12.97
N LEU A 268 -5.12 -9.22 -13.45
CA LEU A 268 -4.40 -9.50 -14.70
C LEU A 268 -3.84 -10.94 -14.71
N ASN A 269 -3.35 -11.41 -13.57
CA ASN A 269 -2.77 -12.74 -13.43
C ASN A 269 -3.76 -13.82 -12.95
N SER A 270 -5.06 -13.53 -12.92
CA SER A 270 -6.11 -14.42 -12.43
C SER A 270 -7.07 -14.88 -13.53
N ASP A 271 -8.01 -15.77 -13.18
CA ASP A 271 -9.11 -16.22 -14.04
C ASP A 271 -10.06 -15.10 -14.53
N TYR A 272 -9.85 -13.85 -14.11
CA TYR A 272 -10.62 -12.69 -14.58
C TYR A 272 -10.11 -12.13 -15.91
N CYS A 273 -8.79 -12.20 -16.17
CA CYS A 273 -8.19 -11.76 -17.42
C CYS A 273 -8.24 -12.87 -18.48
N ARG A 274 -8.30 -12.49 -19.75
CA ARG A 274 -8.12 -13.45 -20.85
C ARG A 274 -6.70 -14.07 -20.79
N PRO A 275 -6.54 -15.41 -20.87
CA PRO A 275 -5.24 -16.07 -20.76
C PRO A 275 -4.20 -15.53 -21.74
N GLU A 276 -4.60 -15.28 -22.99
CA GLU A 276 -3.73 -14.86 -24.10
C GLU A 276 -3.26 -13.40 -23.98
N ALA A 277 -3.97 -12.59 -23.20
CA ALA A 277 -3.64 -11.19 -22.99
C ALA A 277 -2.62 -10.99 -21.86
N THR A 278 -2.39 -12.00 -21.01
CA THR A 278 -1.50 -11.86 -19.84
C THR A 278 -0.07 -11.51 -20.23
N ASP A 279 0.45 -12.17 -21.27
CA ASP A 279 1.82 -11.95 -21.76
C ASP A 279 1.92 -10.74 -22.70
N LEU A 280 0.81 -10.38 -23.35
CA LEU A 280 0.72 -9.23 -24.26
C LEU A 280 0.55 -7.90 -23.53
N VAL A 281 -0.29 -7.81 -22.49
CA VAL A 281 -0.47 -6.58 -21.67
C VAL A 281 0.83 -6.22 -20.92
N ARG A 282 1.64 -7.23 -20.55
CA ARG A 282 2.97 -7.00 -19.96
C ARG A 282 3.93 -6.29 -20.92
N ARG A 283 3.76 -6.47 -22.23
CA ARG A 283 4.59 -5.87 -23.30
C ARG A 283 3.97 -4.62 -23.92
N ALA A 284 2.64 -4.54 -23.93
CA ALA A 284 1.85 -3.49 -24.53
C ALA A 284 1.14 -2.71 -23.42
N THR A 285 1.87 -1.81 -22.78
CA THR A 285 1.27 -0.87 -21.83
C THR A 285 1.08 0.46 -22.53
N THR A 286 -0.17 0.94 -22.46
CA THR A 286 -0.65 2.31 -22.71
C THR A 286 -1.54 2.46 -23.94
N CYS A 287 -2.71 3.06 -23.70
CA CYS A 287 -3.59 3.59 -24.74
C CYS A 287 -3.39 5.12 -24.74
N PRO A 288 -3.04 5.75 -25.88
CA PRO A 288 -2.97 7.20 -25.97
C PRO A 288 -4.40 7.76 -25.97
N TRP A 289 -4.79 8.44 -24.90
CA TRP A 289 -6.01 9.25 -24.89
C TRP A 289 -5.76 10.57 -25.62
N PRO A 290 -6.71 11.07 -26.45
CA PRO A 290 -6.57 12.38 -27.05
C PRO A 290 -6.72 13.46 -25.97
N GLY A 291 -5.64 14.21 -25.71
CA GLY A 291 -5.72 15.50 -24.99
C GLY A 291 -5.05 15.61 -23.62
N THR A 292 -4.51 14.57 -22.97
CA THR A 292 -3.77 14.71 -21.70
C THR A 292 -2.77 13.57 -21.42
N THR A 293 -1.67 13.89 -20.73
CA THR A 293 -0.53 13.04 -20.31
C THR A 293 -0.82 12.06 -19.16
N LEU A 294 -2.02 11.49 -19.07
CA LEU A 294 -2.35 10.43 -18.09
C LEU A 294 -2.85 9.18 -18.85
N GLN A 295 -2.00 8.16 -18.90
CA GLN A 295 -2.26 6.91 -19.63
C GLN A 295 -2.94 5.89 -18.70
N LEU A 296 -4.17 5.48 -19.03
CA LEU A 296 -4.89 4.43 -18.30
C LEU A 296 -4.41 3.04 -18.71
N LEU A 297 -4.06 2.19 -17.74
CA LEU A 297 -3.77 0.79 -17.99
C LEU A 297 -5.07 -0.01 -18.12
N LYS A 298 -5.12 -0.98 -19.04
CA LYS A 298 -6.31 -1.82 -19.23
C LYS A 298 -5.97 -3.25 -19.64
N PHE A 299 -6.83 -4.20 -19.28
CA PHE A 299 -6.77 -5.57 -19.77
C PHE A 299 -8.16 -6.09 -20.16
N PRO A 300 -8.26 -7.02 -21.13
CA PRO A 300 -9.54 -7.56 -21.55
C PRO A 300 -10.10 -8.55 -20.53
N ILE A 301 -11.37 -8.39 -20.19
CA ILE A 301 -12.09 -9.27 -19.26
C ILE A 301 -12.41 -10.58 -19.99
N PHE A 302 -12.23 -11.70 -19.27
CA PHE A 302 -12.60 -13.02 -19.75
C PHE A 302 -14.11 -13.23 -19.63
N ARG A 303 -14.77 -13.55 -20.75
CA ARG A 303 -16.22 -13.76 -20.77
C ARG A 303 -16.55 -15.03 -19.96
N PRO A 304 -17.41 -14.93 -18.93
CA PRO A 304 -17.82 -16.08 -18.16
C PRO A 304 -18.83 -16.90 -18.98
N SER A 305 -18.50 -18.15 -19.31
CA SER A 305 -19.44 -19.14 -19.87
C SER A 305 -19.79 -20.18 -18.82
N ASP A 306 -20.97 -20.79 -18.90
CA ASP A 306 -21.45 -21.71 -17.85
C ASP A 306 -20.49 -22.88 -17.61
N ILE A 307 -19.96 -23.46 -18.68
CA ILE A 307 -18.96 -24.54 -18.63
C ILE A 307 -17.69 -24.08 -17.88
N ARG A 308 -17.23 -22.86 -18.15
CA ARG A 308 -16.02 -22.29 -17.52
C ARG A 308 -16.26 -21.93 -16.07
N ILE A 309 -17.40 -21.33 -15.74
CA ILE A 309 -17.82 -21.06 -14.36
C ILE A 309 -17.86 -22.38 -13.58
N PHE A 310 -18.39 -23.45 -14.19
CA PHE A 310 -18.44 -24.78 -13.60
C PHE A 310 -17.04 -25.40 -13.39
N GLN A 311 -16.14 -25.30 -14.37
CA GLN A 311 -14.75 -25.77 -14.24
C GLN A 311 -14.03 -25.08 -13.08
N ARG A 312 -14.18 -23.75 -12.98
CA ARG A 312 -13.61 -22.98 -11.87
C ARG A 312 -14.26 -23.35 -10.53
N TYR A 313 -15.58 -23.52 -10.50
CA TYR A 313 -16.30 -23.95 -9.31
C TYR A 313 -15.79 -25.32 -8.80
N ARG A 314 -15.53 -26.27 -9.72
CA ARG A 314 -14.93 -27.57 -9.38
C ARG A 314 -13.55 -27.41 -8.76
N ARG A 315 -12.66 -26.58 -9.34
CA ARG A 315 -11.33 -26.27 -8.78
C ARG A 315 -11.45 -25.71 -7.36
N LEU A 316 -12.22 -24.65 -7.18
CA LEU A 316 -12.38 -23.99 -5.88
C LEU A 316 -12.98 -24.92 -4.83
N THR A 317 -13.93 -25.76 -5.22
CA THR A 317 -14.54 -26.76 -4.31
C THR A 317 -13.52 -27.82 -3.90
N ALA A 318 -12.69 -28.30 -4.83
CA ALA A 318 -11.62 -29.24 -4.53
C ALA A 318 -10.58 -28.63 -3.57
N GLU A 319 -10.11 -27.40 -3.83
CA GLU A 319 -9.18 -26.68 -2.95
C GLU A 319 -9.76 -26.44 -1.55
N ARG A 320 -11.05 -26.12 -1.44
CA ARG A 320 -11.73 -25.96 -0.14
C ARG A 320 -11.75 -27.27 0.64
N LYS A 321 -12.06 -28.39 -0.02
CA LYS A 321 -12.04 -29.73 0.61
C LYS A 321 -10.63 -30.08 1.11
N LEU A 322 -9.60 -29.85 0.30
CA LEU A 322 -8.20 -30.05 0.69
C LEU A 322 -7.82 -29.23 1.93
N LYS A 323 -8.16 -27.93 1.93
CA LYS A 323 -7.91 -27.05 3.09
C LYS A 323 -8.67 -27.48 4.35
N GLN A 324 -9.87 -28.05 4.21
CA GLN A 324 -10.62 -28.58 5.35
C GLN A 324 -9.95 -29.84 5.91
N THR A 325 -9.51 -30.76 5.04
CA THR A 325 -8.78 -31.97 5.45
C THR A 325 -7.45 -31.64 6.13
N GLU A 326 -6.72 -30.64 5.63
CA GLU A 326 -5.49 -30.13 6.26
C GLU A 326 -5.72 -29.56 7.65
N LYS A 327 -6.88 -28.91 7.87
CA LYS A 327 -7.24 -28.35 9.17
C LYS A 327 -7.74 -29.39 10.17
N SER A 328 -8.36 -30.49 9.70
CA SER A 328 -8.84 -31.58 10.55
C SER A 328 -7.74 -32.57 10.94
N LEU A 329 -6.60 -32.58 10.25
CA LEU A 329 -5.45 -33.41 10.62
C LEU A 329 -4.95 -33.06 12.04
N PRO A 330 -4.73 -34.06 12.93
CA PRO A 330 -4.40 -33.83 14.33
C PRO A 330 -3.18 -32.93 14.51
N ARG A 331 -3.31 -31.90 15.34
CA ARG A 331 -2.25 -30.91 15.68
C ARG A 331 -0.98 -31.52 16.29
N HIS A 332 -0.94 -32.82 16.57
CA HIS A 332 0.17 -33.53 17.21
C HIS A 332 1.52 -33.43 16.46
N LYS A 333 1.54 -33.08 15.16
CA LYS A 333 2.78 -32.84 14.39
C LYS A 333 3.24 -31.37 14.31
N LYS A 334 2.54 -30.42 14.94
CA LYS A 334 2.89 -28.98 14.95
C LYS A 334 3.14 -28.47 16.37
N TYR A 335 4.10 -29.05 17.08
CA TYR A 335 4.75 -28.40 18.23
C TYR A 335 5.78 -27.36 17.74
N LYS A 336 5.30 -26.31 17.07
CA LYS A 336 6.06 -25.06 16.94
C LYS A 336 5.25 -23.98 17.64
N ALA A 337 5.95 -23.09 18.33
CA ALA A 337 5.36 -21.97 19.07
C ALA A 337 4.26 -21.28 18.24
N PRO A 338 3.20 -20.76 18.88
CA PRO A 338 2.18 -19.99 18.17
C PRO A 338 2.87 -18.81 17.46
N ASP A 339 3.02 -18.95 16.15
CA ASP A 339 3.66 -17.96 15.30
C ASP A 339 2.59 -17.00 14.78
N ILE A 340 2.85 -15.70 14.90
CA ILE A 340 1.99 -14.62 14.40
C ILE A 340 1.74 -14.81 12.89
N LYS A 341 2.71 -15.38 12.16
CA LYS A 341 2.58 -15.73 10.73
C LYS A 341 1.44 -16.71 10.45
N ALA A 342 1.14 -17.63 11.38
CA ALA A 342 0.05 -18.60 11.22
C ALA A 342 -1.35 -17.98 11.42
N ALA A 343 -1.44 -16.84 12.11
CA ALA A 343 -2.68 -16.11 12.32
C ALA A 343 -3.03 -15.18 11.14
N ARG A 344 -2.13 -14.98 10.17
CA ARG A 344 -2.38 -14.09 9.02
C ARG A 344 -3.42 -14.68 8.07
N LEU A 345 -4.25 -13.83 7.47
CA LEU A 345 -5.16 -14.24 6.39
C LEU A 345 -4.36 -14.42 5.10
N VAL A 346 -4.34 -15.64 4.55
CA VAL A 346 -3.63 -15.97 3.29
C VAL A 346 -4.60 -16.65 2.34
N GLY A 347 -4.59 -16.23 1.07
CA GLY A 347 -5.34 -16.83 -0.02
C GLY A 347 -4.41 -17.40 -1.08
N THR A 348 -4.85 -18.46 -1.74
CA THR A 348 -4.18 -18.99 -2.93
C THR A 348 -4.97 -18.52 -4.15
N ILE A 349 -4.29 -17.86 -5.08
CA ILE A 349 -4.89 -17.44 -6.35
C ILE A 349 -4.48 -18.50 -7.38
N GLY A 350 -5.47 -19.16 -7.97
CA GLY A 350 -5.23 -20.17 -9.00
C GLY A 350 -5.57 -19.66 -10.39
N ARG A 351 -5.05 -20.36 -11.40
CA ARG A 351 -5.49 -20.24 -12.78
C ARG A 351 -6.14 -21.55 -13.20
N THR A 352 -7.41 -21.48 -13.58
CA THR A 352 -8.19 -22.60 -14.12
C THR A 352 -7.91 -22.77 -15.61
N PHE A 353 -7.72 -21.66 -16.32
CA PHE A 353 -7.56 -21.62 -17.78
C PHE A 353 -6.10 -21.32 -18.14
N ILE A 354 -5.23 -22.29 -17.89
CA ILE A 354 -3.89 -22.29 -18.48
C ILE A 354 -4.01 -23.07 -19.77
N ASN A 355 -3.56 -22.50 -20.90
CA ASN A 355 -3.42 -23.26 -22.14
C ASN A 355 -2.52 -24.47 -21.83
N LYS A 356 -3.13 -25.64 -21.66
CA LYS A 356 -2.46 -26.88 -22.07
C LYS A 356 -2.36 -26.80 -23.58
N GLU A 357 -1.27 -27.29 -24.14
CA GLU A 357 -0.88 -27.22 -25.55
C GLU A 357 -1.82 -27.97 -26.54
N GLU A 358 -3.11 -28.03 -26.26
CA GLU A 358 -4.11 -28.73 -27.08
C GLU A 358 -5.12 -27.73 -27.63
N ASP A 359 -4.64 -26.93 -28.58
CA ASP A 359 -5.41 -26.36 -29.70
C ASP A 359 -4.39 -25.71 -30.67
N ILE A 360 -3.39 -26.49 -31.10
CA ILE A 360 -2.63 -26.14 -32.31
C ILE A 360 -3.51 -26.58 -33.47
N ASP A 361 -4.40 -25.67 -33.86
CA ASP A 361 -5.16 -25.77 -35.09
C ASP A 361 -4.14 -25.92 -36.24
N ALA A 362 -4.13 -27.08 -36.89
CA ALA A 362 -3.17 -27.44 -37.94
C ALA A 362 -3.22 -26.49 -39.16
N PHE A 363 -4.18 -25.56 -39.18
CA PHE A 363 -4.33 -24.50 -40.16
C PHE A 363 -3.50 -23.23 -39.89
N ALA A 364 -2.99 -23.03 -38.66
CA ALA A 364 -2.32 -21.79 -38.25
C ALA A 364 -0.85 -21.67 -38.70
N MET A 365 -0.26 -22.70 -39.31
CA MET A 365 1.14 -22.69 -39.75
C MET A 365 1.38 -22.03 -41.13
N SER A 366 0.37 -21.40 -41.73
CA SER A 366 0.48 -20.82 -43.08
C SER A 366 0.66 -19.30 -43.14
N SER A 367 0.64 -18.59 -42.00
CA SER A 367 0.79 -17.13 -41.98
C SER A 367 1.90 -16.71 -41.01
N GLY A 368 2.97 -16.16 -41.57
CA GLY A 368 4.21 -15.81 -40.87
C GLY A 368 3.98 -15.17 -39.51
N THR A 369 4.51 -15.81 -38.47
CA THR A 369 4.49 -15.35 -37.09
C THR A 369 5.43 -14.16 -36.91
N GLN A 370 4.94 -12.96 -37.14
CA GLN A 370 5.44 -11.78 -36.43
C GLN A 370 4.95 -11.89 -34.98
N PRO A 371 5.83 -11.80 -33.96
CA PRO A 371 5.38 -11.80 -32.56
C PRO A 371 4.49 -10.57 -32.35
N ILE A 372 3.26 -10.78 -31.90
CA ILE A 372 2.32 -9.69 -31.65
C ILE A 372 2.88 -8.87 -30.47
N THR A 373 3.46 -7.70 -30.75
CA THR A 373 4.07 -6.79 -29.77
C THR A 373 3.06 -5.87 -29.08
N THR A 374 1.88 -5.68 -29.68
CA THR A 374 0.84 -4.77 -29.18
C THR A 374 -0.57 -5.38 -29.28
N LEU A 375 -1.42 -5.14 -28.28
CA LEU A 375 -2.84 -5.53 -28.34
C LEU A 375 -3.58 -4.62 -29.33
N ASN A 376 -3.88 -5.13 -30.53
CA ASN A 376 -4.71 -4.41 -31.48
C ASN A 376 -6.19 -4.47 -31.07
N GLU A 377 -6.70 -3.38 -30.49
CA GLU A 377 -8.08 -3.22 -30.04
C GLU A 377 -9.10 -3.35 -31.18
N MET A 378 -8.71 -2.95 -32.39
CA MET A 378 -9.55 -2.98 -33.58
C MET A 378 -9.62 -4.37 -34.23
N SER A 379 -8.85 -5.34 -33.73
CA SER A 379 -8.96 -6.72 -34.19
C SER A 379 -10.34 -7.29 -33.87
N GLN A 380 -10.84 -8.15 -34.75
CA GLN A 380 -12.15 -8.79 -34.61
C GLN A 380 -12.34 -9.50 -33.27
N ARG A 381 -11.24 -9.97 -32.65
CA ARG A 381 -11.22 -10.69 -31.36
C ARG A 381 -11.43 -9.79 -30.13
N TYR A 382 -11.09 -8.49 -30.24
CA TYR A 382 -11.15 -7.53 -29.13
C TYR A 382 -12.17 -6.41 -29.33
N ARG A 383 -12.74 -6.26 -30.54
CA ARG A 383 -13.74 -5.24 -30.89
C ARG A 383 -14.97 -5.23 -29.96
N GLU A 384 -15.42 -6.40 -29.49
CA GLU A 384 -16.55 -6.54 -28.56
C GLU A 384 -16.12 -6.87 -27.12
N ALA A 385 -14.82 -6.88 -26.85
CA ALA A 385 -14.31 -7.20 -25.52
C ALA A 385 -14.68 -6.08 -24.52
N LYS A 386 -15.02 -6.49 -23.31
CA LYS A 386 -15.11 -5.60 -22.16
C LYS A 386 -13.77 -5.52 -21.46
N TRP A 387 -13.45 -4.36 -20.91
CA TRP A 387 -12.13 -4.06 -20.38
C TRP A 387 -12.20 -3.72 -18.90
N CYS A 388 -11.15 -4.08 -18.18
CA CYS A 388 -10.88 -3.62 -16.83
C CYS A 388 -9.83 -2.52 -16.90
N TYR A 389 -10.15 -1.33 -16.41
CA TYR A 389 -9.30 -0.15 -16.44
C TYR A 389 -8.75 0.15 -15.05
N ASP A 390 -7.48 0.52 -14.98
CA ASP A 390 -6.87 1.13 -13.81
C ASP A 390 -6.95 2.65 -13.94
N THR A 391 -7.73 3.32 -13.08
CA THR A 391 -7.71 4.79 -13.04
C THR A 391 -6.47 5.26 -12.27
N PRO A 392 -5.93 6.45 -12.50
CA PRO A 392 -4.87 6.98 -11.65
C PRO A 392 -5.39 7.09 -10.21
N GLY A 393 -4.52 6.82 -9.24
CA GLY A 393 -4.88 7.02 -7.83
C GLY A 393 -4.78 8.50 -7.49
N VAL A 394 -5.68 8.98 -6.64
CA VAL A 394 -5.64 10.37 -6.12
C VAL A 394 -5.30 10.40 -4.65
N MET A 395 -4.45 11.34 -4.30
CA MET A 395 -4.12 11.68 -2.94
C MET A 395 -5.34 12.26 -2.23
N HIS A 396 -5.76 11.68 -1.12
CA HIS A 396 -6.83 12.27 -0.34
C HIS A 396 -6.30 13.54 0.37
N PRO A 397 -7.02 14.69 0.34
CA PRO A 397 -6.52 15.95 0.89
C PRO A 397 -6.23 15.88 2.40
N GLU A 398 -6.93 15.01 3.12
CA GLU A 398 -6.74 14.78 4.56
C GLU A 398 -5.59 13.83 4.90
N GLN A 399 -5.01 13.13 3.93
CA GLN A 399 -3.83 12.30 4.14
C GLN A 399 -2.59 13.18 4.06
N PHE A 400 -1.66 13.04 5.00
CA PHE A 400 -0.38 13.75 4.98
C PHE A 400 0.79 12.92 4.44
N THR A 401 0.52 11.84 3.70
CA THR A 401 1.58 10.99 3.12
C THR A 401 2.51 11.74 2.17
N GLU A 402 2.05 12.82 1.53
CA GLU A 402 2.87 13.73 0.71
C GLU A 402 4.01 14.38 1.47
N LEU A 403 3.85 14.59 2.78
CA LEU A 403 4.86 15.25 3.61
C LEU A 403 5.99 14.30 4.03
N LEU A 404 5.84 13.01 3.73
CA LEU A 404 6.75 11.95 4.14
C LEU A 404 7.61 11.48 2.98
N THR A 405 8.88 11.21 3.27
CA THR A 405 9.79 10.59 2.32
C THR A 405 9.48 9.11 2.15
N SER A 406 9.98 8.51 1.07
CA SER A 406 9.79 7.07 0.79
C SER A 406 10.25 6.16 1.94
N LYS A 407 11.35 6.52 2.63
CA LYS A 407 11.84 5.78 3.81
C LYS A 407 10.86 5.87 4.99
N GLU A 408 10.34 7.06 5.25
CA GLU A 408 9.38 7.29 6.34
C GLU A 408 8.05 6.57 6.06
N LEU A 409 7.60 6.54 4.80
CA LEU A 409 6.42 5.79 4.37
C LEU A 409 6.57 4.27 4.57
N GLN A 410 7.78 3.73 4.34
CA GLN A 410 8.07 2.33 4.63
C GLN A 410 7.96 2.04 6.14
N GLN A 411 8.40 2.96 6.99
CA GLN A 411 8.32 2.77 8.44
C GLN A 411 6.89 2.87 8.99
N LEU A 412 6.10 3.76 8.38
CA LEU A 412 4.70 3.97 8.71
C LEU A 412 3.81 2.78 8.32
N THR A 413 4.11 2.10 7.21
CA THR A 413 3.28 1.01 6.69
C THR A 413 3.55 -0.32 7.40
N PRO A 414 2.60 -0.91 8.16
CA PRO A 414 2.82 -2.19 8.80
C PRO A 414 2.94 -3.33 7.78
N HIS A 415 3.94 -4.19 7.95
CA HIS A 415 4.15 -5.36 7.08
C HIS A 415 3.48 -6.64 7.58
N ASP A 416 3.26 -6.70 8.89
CA ASP A 416 2.63 -7.79 9.64
C ASP A 416 1.38 -7.29 10.37
N MET A 417 0.59 -8.23 10.89
CA MET A 417 -0.62 -7.93 11.66
C MET A 417 -0.32 -6.93 12.78
N ILE A 418 -1.11 -5.86 12.85
CA ILE A 418 -0.96 -4.82 13.87
C ILE A 418 -1.18 -5.43 15.24
N VAL A 419 -0.19 -5.24 16.12
CA VAL A 419 -0.30 -5.60 17.53
C VAL A 419 -0.71 -4.34 18.29
N PRO A 420 -1.92 -4.28 18.87
CA PRO A 420 -2.37 -3.09 19.58
C PRO A 420 -1.51 -2.83 20.82
N ARG A 421 -1.00 -1.61 20.95
CA ARG A 421 -0.23 -1.17 22.11
C ARG A 421 -1.15 -0.41 23.05
N ALA A 422 -1.17 -0.76 24.33
CA ALA A 422 -2.03 -0.07 25.30
C ALA A 422 -1.26 0.69 26.35
N VAL A 423 -1.81 1.84 26.71
CA VAL A 423 -1.28 2.75 27.74
C VAL A 423 -2.41 3.30 28.60
N ARG A 424 -2.08 3.77 29.79
CA ARG A 424 -2.97 4.58 30.63
C ARG A 424 -2.68 6.04 30.40
N LEU A 425 -3.72 6.82 30.12
CA LEU A 425 -3.61 8.26 29.96
C LEU A 425 -4.46 8.94 31.03
N LYS A 426 -3.88 9.89 31.76
CA LYS A 426 -4.57 10.66 32.79
C LYS A 426 -5.03 12.02 32.23
N PRO A 427 -6.05 12.66 32.82
CA PRO A 427 -6.35 14.05 32.51
C PRO A 427 -5.09 14.92 32.68
N GLY A 428 -4.84 15.83 31.75
CA GLY A 428 -3.62 16.66 31.71
C GLY A 428 -2.39 16.00 31.09
N MET A 429 -2.51 14.79 30.52
CA MET A 429 -1.43 14.11 29.80
C MET A 429 -1.68 14.06 28.29
N SER A 430 -0.57 14.04 27.55
CA SER A 430 -0.50 13.92 26.10
C SER A 430 0.18 12.61 25.70
N LEU A 431 -0.38 11.94 24.68
CA LEU A 431 0.19 10.77 24.02
C LEU A 431 0.65 11.17 22.62
N PHE A 432 1.94 11.02 22.36
CA PHE A 432 2.54 11.14 21.04
C PHE A 432 2.62 9.78 20.36
N LEU A 433 2.22 9.74 19.09
CA LEU A 433 2.49 8.66 18.16
C LEU A 433 3.55 9.16 17.18
N ALA A 434 4.81 8.80 17.46
CA ALA A 434 5.96 9.43 16.83
C ALA A 434 5.89 10.98 16.90
N GLY A 435 6.60 11.68 16.02
CA GLY A 435 6.40 13.10 15.76
C GLY A 435 5.28 13.39 14.76
N LEU A 436 4.44 12.38 14.44
CA LEU A 436 3.38 12.43 13.44
C LEU A 436 2.01 12.79 14.00
N ALA A 437 1.73 12.45 15.27
CA ALA A 437 0.46 12.81 15.89
C ALA A 437 0.56 12.93 17.40
N ARG A 438 -0.32 13.76 17.99
CA ARG A 438 -0.47 13.92 19.44
C ARG A 438 -1.95 13.87 19.83
N LEU A 439 -2.26 13.21 20.94
CA LEU A 439 -3.58 13.17 21.55
C LEU A 439 -3.48 13.64 22.99
N ASP A 440 -4.16 14.74 23.31
CA ASP A 440 -4.23 15.31 24.65
C ASP A 440 -5.53 14.88 25.33
N PHE A 441 -5.45 14.39 26.56
CA PHE A 441 -6.62 14.10 27.38
C PHE A 441 -6.88 15.28 28.32
N ILE A 442 -7.96 16.02 28.06
CA ILE A 442 -8.26 17.27 28.77
C ILE A 442 -8.94 16.96 30.10
N ASN A 443 -10.15 16.42 30.05
CA ASN A 443 -10.93 16.07 31.22
C ASN A 443 -12.01 15.04 30.88
N CYS A 444 -12.69 14.54 31.90
CA CYS A 444 -13.90 13.75 31.72
C CYS A 444 -14.98 14.22 32.68
N LYS A 445 -16.20 14.32 32.17
CA LYS A 445 -17.38 14.74 32.93
C LYS A 445 -18.12 13.53 33.47
N TYR A 446 -18.94 13.77 34.50
CA TYR A 446 -19.85 12.81 35.16
C TYR A 446 -19.21 11.75 36.06
N VAL A 447 -17.92 11.48 35.88
CA VAL A 447 -17.15 10.56 36.73
C VAL A 447 -15.76 11.16 36.93
N ASP A 448 -15.28 11.19 38.17
CA ASP A 448 -13.87 11.44 38.43
C ASP A 448 -13.08 10.20 38.01
N ILE A 449 -12.28 10.33 36.95
CA ILE A 449 -11.50 9.23 36.40
C ILE A 449 -10.02 9.55 36.54
N ASP A 450 -9.29 8.67 37.23
CA ASP A 450 -7.84 8.80 37.36
C ASP A 450 -7.11 8.61 36.02
N TRP A 451 -7.63 7.74 35.15
CA TRP A 451 -7.04 7.39 33.86
C TRP A 451 -8.03 6.68 32.93
N VAL A 452 -7.83 6.84 31.62
CA VAL A 452 -8.48 6.03 30.58
C VAL A 452 -7.48 5.05 29.98
N LYS A 453 -7.98 3.87 29.56
CA LYS A 453 -7.15 2.91 28.80
C LYS A 453 -7.21 3.28 27.32
N VAL A 454 -6.04 3.56 26.76
CA VAL A 454 -5.84 3.95 25.37
C VAL A 454 -5.18 2.80 24.62
N PHE A 455 -5.66 2.51 23.43
CA PHE A 455 -5.17 1.45 22.55
C PHE A 455 -4.72 2.07 21.23
N VAL A 456 -3.43 1.95 20.91
CA VAL A 456 -2.85 2.51 19.70
C VAL A 456 -2.64 1.40 18.69
N PHE A 457 -3.18 1.61 17.48
CA PHE A 457 -3.05 0.73 16.33
C PHE A 457 -2.21 1.45 15.28
N SER A 458 -0.95 1.06 15.19
CA SER A 458 0.04 1.68 14.30
C SER A 458 1.19 0.71 14.05
N SER A 459 2.08 1.04 13.11
CA SER A 459 3.34 0.30 12.92
C SER A 459 4.13 0.25 14.23
N MET A 460 4.70 -0.92 14.52
CA MET A 460 5.53 -1.13 15.72
C MET A 460 6.83 -0.31 15.72
N GLN A 461 7.23 0.19 14.54
CA GLN A 461 8.41 1.04 14.38
C GLN A 461 8.16 2.47 14.86
N LEU A 462 6.90 2.91 14.97
CA LEU A 462 6.55 4.24 15.44
C LEU A 462 6.58 4.27 16.98
N PRO A 463 7.44 5.06 17.64
CA PRO A 463 7.49 5.12 19.09
C PRO A 463 6.23 5.75 19.70
N LEU A 464 5.95 5.40 20.97
CA LEU A 464 4.91 6.05 21.77
C LEU A 464 5.56 6.79 22.92
N VAL A 465 5.24 8.07 23.06
CA VAL A 465 5.77 8.92 24.14
C VAL A 465 4.60 9.53 24.90
N ILE A 466 4.67 9.50 26.24
CA ILE A 466 3.66 10.11 27.11
C ILE A 466 4.33 11.23 27.89
N ALA A 467 3.69 12.39 27.92
CA ALA A 467 4.17 13.55 28.66
C ALA A 467 3.01 14.31 29.30
N GLN A 468 3.35 15.21 30.22
CA GLN A 468 2.38 16.20 30.70
C GLN A 468 2.06 17.17 29.57
N THR A 469 0.78 17.55 29.42
CA THR A 469 0.33 18.41 28.33
C THR A 469 1.02 19.78 28.36
N GLU A 470 1.32 20.31 29.55
CA GLU A 470 2.05 21.57 29.75
C GLU A 470 3.46 21.55 29.12
N ASN A 471 4.14 20.41 29.14
CA ASN A 471 5.51 20.26 28.61
C ASN A 471 5.53 19.77 27.16
N SER A 472 4.35 19.51 26.57
CA SER A 472 4.26 18.77 25.30
C SER A 472 4.84 19.55 24.12
N GLU A 473 4.72 20.88 24.10
CA GLU A 473 5.31 21.72 23.05
C GLU A 473 6.84 21.78 23.14
N GLN A 474 7.38 21.89 24.36
CA GLN A 474 8.83 21.91 24.59
C GLN A 474 9.44 20.56 24.20
N LEU A 475 8.82 19.46 24.65
CA LEU A 475 9.22 18.10 24.29
C LEU A 475 9.21 17.93 22.76
N TYR A 476 8.15 18.36 22.09
CA TYR A 476 8.08 18.24 20.64
C TYR A 476 9.23 18.97 19.95
N LYS A 477 9.55 20.21 20.36
CA LYS A 477 10.67 20.98 19.80
C LYS A 477 12.04 20.34 20.05
N GLU A 478 12.26 19.80 21.25
CA GLU A 478 13.54 19.23 21.65
C GLU A 478 13.82 17.87 20.99
N TYR A 479 12.78 17.04 20.85
CA TYR A 479 12.94 15.64 20.43
C TYR A 479 12.50 15.36 18.98
N LEU A 480 12.00 16.35 18.24
CA LEU A 480 11.68 16.19 16.81
C LEU A 480 12.96 15.84 16.03
N GLY A 481 12.90 14.79 15.19
CA GLY A 481 14.06 14.29 14.46
C GLY A 481 14.94 13.29 15.22
N THR A 482 14.71 13.10 16.53
CA THR A 482 15.42 12.10 17.34
C THR A 482 14.72 10.75 17.34
N GLU A 483 15.41 9.69 17.78
CA GLU A 483 14.82 8.34 17.92
C GLU A 483 13.62 8.28 18.89
N ILE A 484 13.48 9.27 19.79
CA ILE A 484 12.38 9.34 20.76
C ILE A 484 11.04 9.58 20.06
N LEU A 485 11.01 10.52 19.11
CA LEU A 485 9.83 10.76 18.28
C LEU A 485 9.88 10.00 16.96
N GLY A 486 11.03 9.46 16.56
CA GLY A 486 11.19 8.51 15.45
C GLY A 486 11.00 9.12 14.06
N LEU A 487 9.81 9.66 13.77
CA LEU A 487 9.44 10.30 12.50
C LEU A 487 8.84 11.68 12.74
N PRO A 488 9.06 12.67 11.85
CA PRO A 488 9.97 12.62 10.70
C PRO A 488 11.43 12.48 11.14
N ASN A 489 12.26 11.85 10.30
CA ASN A 489 13.70 11.71 10.52
C ASN A 489 14.50 12.30 9.36
N GLY A 490 15.65 12.89 9.67
CA GLY A 490 16.56 13.46 8.68
C GLY A 490 17.23 14.75 9.16
N ASP A 491 18.00 15.34 8.26
CA ASP A 491 18.84 16.51 8.53
C ASP A 491 18.02 17.77 8.82
N GLU A 492 18.67 18.85 9.29
CA GLU A 492 18.02 20.13 9.59
C GLU A 492 17.18 20.65 8.42
N ALA A 493 17.65 20.47 7.18
CA ALA A 493 16.92 20.84 5.97
C ALA A 493 15.61 20.06 5.78
N ARG A 494 15.55 18.79 6.20
CA ARG A 494 14.33 17.94 6.17
C ARG A 494 13.33 18.37 7.23
N LEU A 495 13.83 18.71 8.42
CA LEU A 495 13.01 19.17 9.54
C LEU A 495 12.45 20.58 9.28
N ALA A 496 13.21 21.45 8.62
CA ALA A 496 12.76 22.79 8.25
C ALA A 496 11.54 22.78 7.29
N ARG A 497 11.38 21.73 6.47
CA ARG A 497 10.21 21.54 5.59
C ARG A 497 9.00 20.93 6.30
N TRP A 498 9.17 20.42 7.52
CA TRP A 498 8.08 19.78 8.25
C TRP A 498 7.17 20.84 8.89
N PRO A 499 5.84 20.81 8.64
CA PRO A 499 4.93 21.85 9.13
C PRO A 499 4.63 21.77 10.62
N GLY A 500 5.15 20.75 11.32
CA GLY A 500 4.85 20.49 12.74
C GLY A 500 3.43 19.99 12.96
N LEU A 501 3.04 19.87 14.23
CA LEU A 501 1.69 19.45 14.62
C LEU A 501 0.79 20.66 14.86
N GLN A 502 -0.42 20.61 14.29
CA GLN A 502 -1.45 21.63 14.50
C GLN A 502 -2.69 20.99 15.12
N CYS A 503 -3.38 21.74 15.97
CA CYS A 503 -4.54 21.25 16.71
C CYS A 503 -5.75 21.23 15.79
N LYS A 504 -6.59 20.21 15.91
CA LYS A 504 -7.96 20.32 15.43
C LYS A 504 -8.66 21.43 16.21
N ASN A 505 -9.32 22.35 15.49
CA ASN A 505 -10.01 23.50 16.09
C ASN A 505 -11.09 23.08 17.10
N GLU A 506 -11.73 21.95 16.85
CA GLU A 506 -12.80 21.42 17.69
C GLU A 506 -12.29 20.36 18.66
N ASP A 507 -12.81 20.43 19.88
CA ASP A 507 -12.60 19.41 20.89
C ASP A 507 -13.35 18.13 20.54
N ILE A 508 -12.69 16.99 20.71
CA ILE A 508 -13.27 15.68 20.45
C ILE A 508 -13.95 15.16 21.72
N HIS A 509 -15.27 15.01 21.65
CA HIS A 509 -16.09 14.45 22.72
C HIS A 509 -16.38 12.98 22.47
N LEU A 510 -15.97 12.11 23.39
CA LEU A 510 -16.24 10.68 23.33
C LEU A 510 -17.08 10.24 24.52
N VAL A 511 -18.26 9.72 24.22
CA VAL A 511 -19.20 9.19 25.21
C VAL A 511 -19.04 7.67 25.32
N GLY A 512 -18.83 7.16 26.52
CA GLY A 512 -18.75 5.73 26.77
C GLY A 512 -20.12 5.05 26.69
N LYS A 513 -20.33 4.24 25.66
CA LYS A 513 -21.57 3.50 25.40
C LYS A 513 -21.55 2.08 25.96
N TYR A 514 -20.36 1.48 26.07
CA TYR A 514 -20.20 0.07 26.44
C TYR A 514 -19.25 -0.11 27.61
N LYS A 515 -19.55 -1.08 28.49
CA LYS A 515 -18.68 -1.41 29.64
C LYS A 515 -17.45 -2.24 29.23
N ASP A 516 -17.63 -3.19 28.32
CA ASP A 516 -16.63 -4.19 27.93
C ASP A 516 -16.08 -4.03 26.51
N ALA A 517 -16.41 -2.93 25.85
CA ALA A 517 -15.95 -2.62 24.50
C ALA A 517 -15.56 -1.15 24.38
N ILE A 518 -14.73 -0.86 23.40
CA ILE A 518 -14.49 0.51 22.95
C ILE A 518 -15.78 1.05 22.33
N SER A 519 -16.06 2.33 22.58
CA SER A 519 -17.25 3.00 22.03
C SER A 519 -16.96 3.72 20.71
N SER A 520 -15.77 4.32 20.62
CA SER A 520 -15.33 5.11 19.47
C SER A 520 -13.82 5.02 19.31
N GLU A 521 -13.33 5.23 18.10
CA GLU A 521 -11.91 5.35 17.78
C GLU A 521 -11.63 6.73 17.17
N ILE A 522 -10.43 7.27 17.43
CA ILE A 522 -9.92 8.47 16.77
C ILE A 522 -8.93 8.00 15.70
N VAL A 523 -9.28 8.19 14.44
CA VAL A 523 -8.40 7.95 13.30
C VAL A 523 -7.47 9.15 13.16
N LEU A 524 -6.17 8.86 13.08
CA LEU A 524 -5.10 9.83 12.84
C LEU A 524 -4.46 9.42 11.52
N SER A 525 -5.02 9.96 10.43
CA SER A 525 -4.77 9.46 9.07
C SER A 525 -3.29 9.28 8.77
N SER A 526 -2.94 8.26 7.98
CA SER A 526 -1.57 7.84 7.69
C SER A 526 -0.82 7.25 8.91
N ALA A 527 -0.86 7.84 10.10
CA ALA A 527 -0.11 7.35 11.26
C ALA A 527 -0.74 6.11 11.92
N GLY A 528 -2.08 6.04 11.96
CA GLY A 528 -2.83 4.93 12.55
C GLY A 528 -4.13 5.38 13.21
N TRP A 529 -4.60 4.63 14.20
CA TRP A 529 -5.78 5.05 14.97
C TRP A 529 -5.65 4.69 16.44
N ILE A 530 -6.44 5.39 17.25
CA ILE A 530 -6.45 5.27 18.70
C ILE A 530 -7.85 4.88 19.16
N GLY A 531 -7.96 3.71 19.77
CA GLY A 531 -9.16 3.26 20.47
C GLY A 531 -9.14 3.68 21.93
N LEU A 532 -10.27 4.18 22.44
CA LEU A 532 -10.39 4.71 23.80
C LEU A 532 -11.47 3.96 24.58
N ARG A 533 -11.10 3.37 25.72
CA ARG A 533 -12.06 2.78 26.66
C ARG A 533 -12.54 3.85 27.64
N VAL A 534 -13.54 4.60 27.20
CA VAL A 534 -14.26 5.58 28.01
C VAL A 534 -15.27 4.86 28.91
N PRO A 535 -15.33 5.17 30.23
CA PRO A 535 -16.33 4.58 31.13
C PRO A 535 -17.77 4.81 30.68
N TYR A 536 -18.64 3.88 31.05
CA TYR A 536 -20.05 3.92 30.68
C TYR A 536 -20.72 5.22 31.17
N ALA A 537 -21.44 5.89 30.27
CA ALA A 537 -22.15 7.15 30.51
C ALA A 537 -21.26 8.34 30.95
N SER A 538 -19.93 8.26 30.76
CA SER A 538 -19.03 9.40 30.91
C SER A 538 -18.74 10.06 29.56
N ASP A 539 -18.52 11.37 29.58
CA ASP A 539 -18.12 12.18 28.42
C ASP A 539 -16.68 12.67 28.61
N CYS A 540 -15.75 12.09 27.86
CA CYS A 540 -14.34 12.44 27.93
C CYS A 540 -13.94 13.32 26.74
N LYS A 541 -13.21 14.40 27.05
CA LYS A 541 -12.81 15.45 26.13
C LYS A 541 -11.34 15.30 25.75
N PHE A 542 -11.06 15.29 24.46
CA PHE A 542 -9.72 15.14 23.89
C PHE A 542 -9.41 16.22 22.86
N LYS A 543 -8.13 16.54 22.69
CA LYS A 543 -7.63 17.31 21.54
C LYS A 543 -6.66 16.46 20.75
N ALA A 544 -6.81 16.44 19.44
CA ALA A 544 -5.92 15.70 18.55
C ALA A 544 -5.14 16.67 17.66
N TRP A 545 -3.90 16.31 17.38
CA TRP A 545 -2.96 17.09 16.61
C TRP A 545 -2.29 16.22 15.55
N THR A 546 -2.22 16.75 14.35
CA THR A 546 -1.58 16.15 13.16
C THR A 546 -0.97 17.26 12.32
N PRO A 547 -0.12 16.93 11.32
CA PRO A 547 0.34 17.91 10.34
C PRO A 547 -0.84 18.61 9.68
N HIS A 548 -0.83 19.94 9.68
CA HIS A 548 -1.91 20.78 9.19
C HIS A 548 -3.31 20.52 9.81
N ALA A 549 -3.38 19.84 10.97
CA ALA A 549 -4.62 19.38 11.59
C ALA A 549 -5.51 18.50 10.68
N ARG A 550 -4.89 17.85 9.68
CA ARG A 550 -5.57 17.00 8.68
C ARG A 550 -5.79 15.58 9.19
N GLY A 551 -6.82 14.91 8.70
CA GLY A 551 -6.97 13.46 8.86
C GLY A 551 -7.40 13.01 10.25
N ILE A 552 -8.05 13.88 11.02
CA ILE A 552 -8.53 13.59 12.38
C ILE A 552 -10.04 13.31 12.34
N TYR A 553 -10.40 12.03 12.44
CA TYR A 553 -11.79 11.57 12.36
C TYR A 553 -12.19 10.72 13.57
N VAL A 554 -13.43 10.89 14.03
CA VAL A 554 -14.02 10.01 15.05
C VAL A 554 -14.81 8.92 14.34
N ARG A 555 -14.37 7.67 14.48
CA ARG A 555 -15.02 6.51 13.88
C ARG A 555 -15.95 5.84 14.88
N THR A 556 -17.24 5.78 14.52
CA THR A 556 -18.27 5.03 15.26
C THR A 556 -19.16 4.27 14.25
N PRO A 557 -19.37 2.95 14.41
CA PRO A 557 -18.77 2.04 15.41
C PRO A 557 -17.24 1.84 15.24
N PRO A 558 -16.52 1.39 16.28
CA PRO A 558 -15.07 1.15 16.21
C PRO A 558 -14.76 -0.13 15.42
N LEU A 559 -13.60 -0.19 14.79
CA LEU A 559 -13.19 -1.33 13.95
C LEU A 559 -12.83 -2.56 14.79
N VAL A 560 -12.23 -2.36 15.97
CA VAL A 560 -11.78 -3.44 16.87
C VAL A 560 -12.39 -3.24 18.26
N PRO A 561 -13.71 -3.49 18.43
CA PRO A 561 -14.43 -3.16 19.67
C PRO A 561 -13.88 -3.88 20.91
N TYR A 562 -13.46 -5.15 20.78
CA TYR A 562 -13.01 -5.98 21.90
C TYR A 562 -11.49 -6.05 22.04
N VAL A 563 -10.77 -4.99 21.68
CA VAL A 563 -9.29 -4.94 21.71
C VAL A 563 -8.67 -5.25 23.08
N ASP A 564 -9.41 -5.06 24.19
CA ASP A 564 -8.91 -5.37 25.53
C ASP A 564 -8.44 -6.84 25.66
N ARG A 565 -9.03 -7.74 24.87
CA ARG A 565 -8.65 -9.16 24.80
C ARG A 565 -7.27 -9.39 24.20
N LEU A 566 -6.82 -8.46 23.36
CA LEU A 566 -5.57 -8.50 22.58
C LEU A 566 -4.37 -7.91 23.31
N VAL A 567 -4.59 -7.36 24.50
CA VAL A 567 -3.55 -6.68 25.28
C VAL A 567 -3.16 -7.53 26.49
N GLY A 568 -1.88 -7.47 26.87
CA GLY A 568 -1.34 -8.18 28.02
C GLY A 568 -1.65 -7.51 29.36
N LYS A 569 -1.03 -8.03 30.42
CA LYS A 569 -1.13 -7.43 31.76
C LYS A 569 -0.35 -6.12 31.82
N ARG A 570 -0.78 -5.22 32.72
CA ARG A 570 -0.09 -3.95 32.98
C ARG A 570 1.36 -4.19 33.41
N ILE A 571 2.28 -3.36 32.93
CA ILE A 571 3.67 -3.34 33.40
C ILE A 571 3.71 -2.63 34.76
N ARG A 572 4.37 -3.23 35.76
CA ARG A 572 4.49 -2.62 37.09
C ARG A 572 5.22 -1.28 37.00
N ASN A 573 4.76 -0.28 37.75
CA ASN A 573 5.31 1.07 37.81
C ASN A 573 5.40 1.80 36.45
N SER A 574 4.58 1.40 35.48
CA SER A 574 4.49 2.04 34.16
C SER A 574 3.03 2.35 33.79
N PHE A 575 2.87 3.28 32.84
CA PHE A 575 1.59 3.52 32.15
C PHE A 575 1.30 2.46 31.09
N ALA A 576 2.31 1.73 30.62
CA ALA A 576 2.19 0.78 29.52
C ALA A 576 1.69 -0.62 29.95
N TYR A 577 1.16 -1.35 28.98
CA TYR A 577 0.78 -2.75 29.10
C TYR A 577 1.71 -3.64 28.26
N ASN A 578 1.89 -4.88 28.71
CA ASN A 578 2.64 -5.87 27.94
C ASN A 578 1.92 -6.17 26.63
N LEU A 579 2.70 -6.43 25.58
CA LEU A 579 2.19 -6.99 24.35
C LEU A 579 1.68 -8.41 24.60
N ARG A 580 0.59 -8.77 23.95
CA ARG A 580 0.07 -10.14 23.94
C ARG A 580 0.00 -10.58 22.50
N GLN A 581 0.22 -11.87 22.25
CA GLN A 581 0.06 -12.39 20.91
C GLN A 581 -1.40 -12.20 20.44
N PRO A 582 -1.63 -11.73 19.20
CA PRO A 582 -2.96 -11.39 18.67
C PRO A 582 -3.86 -12.61 18.39
N PHE A 583 -3.58 -13.76 19.02
CA PHE A 583 -4.28 -15.01 18.77
C PHE A 583 -4.41 -15.83 20.05
N VAL A 584 -5.38 -15.48 20.89
CA VAL A 584 -5.85 -16.42 21.92
C VAL A 584 -7.38 -16.45 21.85
N PHE A 585 -7.90 -17.48 21.17
CA PHE A 585 -9.27 -17.91 21.40
C PHE A 585 -9.37 -18.27 22.89
N ARG A 586 -9.94 -17.38 23.70
CA ARG A 586 -10.56 -17.82 24.94
C ARG A 586 -11.83 -18.54 24.52
N LYS A 587 -11.88 -19.85 24.77
CA LYS A 587 -13.13 -20.62 24.72
C LYS A 587 -14.15 -19.99 25.64
#